data_AF-A0A7Y4GSB0-F1
#
_entry.id   AF-A0A7Y4GSB0-F1
#
_cell.length_a   1.000
_cell.length_b   1.000
_cell.length_c   1.000
_cell.angle_alpha   90.00
_cell.angle_beta   90.00
_cell.angle_gamma   90.00
#
_symmetry.space_group_name_H-M   'P 1'
#
loop_
_entity.id
_entity.type
_entity.pdbx_description
1 polymer ?
#
loop_
_entity_poly.entity_id
_entity_poly.type
_entity_poly.pdbx_seq_one_letter_code
_entity_poly.pdbx_strand_id
1 'polypeptide(L)'
;MAETISNPKCFLSLGQALNHPVMSSYRRTRDGVARLDPAGYDACDWAWEFLRRNKDYIAEWRGSVPRRLPYIRLSDGTWLLRLRRRFPRAERWGLYAFADPALCARQAPVFWHVDALKRVIRLNTQRQNGNENTPPSTLADFKFNRMAVIGVDEVPLVLVKGAGVHVPLEIRGLHALTAAFAPVFELHGLGDLSAQIELLKRLKRFTEPGQRTIQTPPFASDERMHHALIALDESLEGKTYRQIAIAIFGEKKVAEEWYGHSQFLKDRTRRLVAKGTELMKGGYRDLLS
;
A
#
# COMPACT_ATOMS: atom_id res chain seq x y z
N MET A 1 -8.63 -31.41 68.17
CA MET A 1 -8.39 -30.01 68.58
C MET A 1 -6.92 -29.70 68.29
N ALA A 2 -6.64 -28.50 67.74
CA ALA A 2 -5.37 -27.96 67.21
C ALA A 2 -4.93 -28.53 65.83
N GLU A 3 -5.01 -27.70 64.76
CA GLU A 3 -3.92 -26.98 64.03
C GLU A 3 -3.39 -27.84 62.86
N THR A 4 -3.12 -27.39 61.62
CA THR A 4 -2.47 -26.15 61.14
C THR A 4 -2.65 -25.97 59.60
N ILE A 5 -2.46 -24.73 59.09
CA ILE A 5 -1.97 -24.28 57.74
C ILE A 5 -2.89 -24.39 56.49
N SER A 6 -3.30 -23.23 55.93
CA SER A 6 -2.76 -22.64 54.67
C SER A 6 -3.72 -21.64 54.00
N ASN A 7 -3.20 -20.46 53.64
CA ASN A 7 -3.82 -19.40 52.79
C ASN A 7 -3.60 -19.75 51.28
N PRO A 8 -3.95 -18.94 50.25
CA PRO A 8 -4.90 -17.82 50.08
C PRO A 8 -5.77 -17.94 48.80
N LYS A 9 -6.72 -17.02 48.54
CA LYS A 9 -7.15 -16.67 47.16
C LYS A 9 -7.87 -15.32 47.06
N CYS A 10 -7.32 -14.47 46.20
CA CYS A 10 -7.93 -13.29 45.59
C CYS A 10 -9.25 -13.62 44.88
N PHE A 11 -10.17 -12.65 44.79
CA PHE A 11 -10.69 -12.09 43.52
C PHE A 11 -11.62 -10.90 43.84
N LEU A 12 -11.14 -9.69 43.57
CA LEU A 12 -11.96 -8.48 43.54
C LEU A 12 -12.58 -8.34 42.14
N SER A 13 -13.91 -8.40 42.12
CA SER A 13 -14.78 -7.80 41.11
C SER A 13 -14.74 -6.29 41.26
N LEU A 14 -14.64 -5.54 40.15
CA LEU A 14 -15.54 -4.42 39.84
C LEU A 14 -15.23 -3.86 38.46
N GLY A 15 -16.29 -3.80 37.65
CA GLY A 15 -16.26 -3.19 36.32
C GLY A 15 -16.17 -1.68 36.39
N GLN A 16 -15.50 -1.11 35.39
CA GLN A 16 -15.74 0.24 34.93
C GLN A 16 -15.76 0.25 33.40
N ALA A 17 -16.90 0.67 32.88
CA ALA A 17 -17.11 0.98 31.49
C ALA A 17 -16.16 2.11 31.07
N LEU A 18 -15.23 1.81 30.15
CA LEU A 18 -14.47 2.84 29.46
C LEU A 18 -15.13 3.10 28.11
N ASN A 19 -15.78 4.26 28.05
CA ASN A 19 -16.27 4.91 26.84
C ASN A 19 -15.15 4.96 25.78
N HIS A 20 -15.32 4.21 24.70
CA HIS A 20 -14.52 4.37 23.49
C HIS A 20 -14.88 5.68 22.80
N PRO A 21 -13.91 6.47 22.31
CA PRO A 21 -14.22 7.58 21.42
C PRO A 21 -14.70 7.00 20.08
N VAL A 22 -16.02 7.02 19.90
CA VAL A 22 -16.67 6.90 18.60
C VAL A 22 -16.13 8.02 17.73
N MET A 23 -15.39 7.71 16.65
CA MET A 23 -15.10 8.68 15.59
C MET A 23 -16.41 9.02 14.85
N SER A 24 -17.22 9.85 15.49
CA SER A 24 -18.33 10.58 14.91
C SER A 24 -17.82 11.93 14.43
N SER A 25 -17.70 12.05 13.11
CA SER A 25 -17.87 13.26 12.28
C SER A 25 -16.89 13.28 11.11
N TYR A 26 -17.14 12.44 10.11
CA TYR A 26 -16.73 12.81 8.76
C TYR A 26 -17.67 13.92 8.27
N ARG A 27 -17.36 15.17 8.64
CA ARG A 27 -17.89 16.33 7.94
C ARG A 27 -17.43 16.20 6.49
N ARG A 28 -18.38 15.82 5.64
CA ARG A 28 -18.28 15.95 4.19
C ARG A 28 -18.12 17.44 3.90
N THR A 29 -16.89 17.93 3.78
CA THR A 29 -16.63 19.22 3.14
C THR A 29 -17.04 19.06 1.68
N ARG A 30 -18.26 19.52 1.38
CA ARG A 30 -18.59 20.06 0.06
C ARG A 30 -17.57 21.19 -0.16
N ASP A 31 -16.89 21.13 -1.29
CA ASP A 31 -15.76 21.98 -1.71
C ASP A 31 -14.42 21.64 -1.07
N GLY A 32 -13.57 21.01 -1.86
CA GLY A 32 -12.21 20.65 -1.47
C GLY A 32 -11.69 19.52 -2.34
N VAL A 33 -11.22 19.85 -3.54
CA VAL A 33 -10.24 19.02 -4.24
C VAL A 33 -9.07 18.90 -3.27
N ALA A 34 -9.00 17.80 -2.52
CA ALA A 34 -7.85 17.50 -1.69
C ALA A 34 -6.65 17.55 -2.63
N ARG A 35 -5.79 18.57 -2.47
CA ARG A 35 -4.59 18.69 -3.30
C ARG A 35 -3.82 17.40 -3.12
N LEU A 36 -3.79 16.58 -4.18
CA LEU A 36 -2.97 15.40 -4.26
C LEU A 36 -1.53 15.91 -4.17
N ASP A 37 -0.94 15.81 -2.99
CA ASP A 37 0.51 15.88 -2.86
C ASP A 37 1.01 14.45 -3.12
N PRO A 38 1.58 14.14 -4.31
CA PRO A 38 2.12 12.82 -4.62
C PRO A 38 3.50 12.58 -4.00
N ALA A 39 4.07 13.55 -3.25
CA ALA A 39 5.43 13.43 -2.73
C ALA A 39 5.60 12.16 -1.87
N GLY A 40 6.42 11.22 -2.36
CA GLY A 40 6.69 9.96 -1.67
C GLY A 40 5.66 8.85 -1.90
N TYR A 41 4.86 8.92 -2.97
CA TYR A 41 4.12 7.75 -3.47
C TYR A 41 5.09 6.66 -3.90
N ASP A 42 4.80 5.43 -3.49
CA ASP A 42 5.45 4.26 -4.05
C ASP A 42 4.70 3.76 -5.30
N ALA A 43 5.24 2.72 -5.93
CA ALA A 43 4.61 2.17 -7.13
C ALA A 43 3.24 1.50 -6.86
N CYS A 44 2.99 0.98 -5.64
CA CYS A 44 1.67 0.49 -5.22
C CYS A 44 0.66 1.64 -5.07
N ASP A 45 1.10 2.80 -4.61
CA ASP A 45 0.28 4.01 -4.46
C ASP A 45 -0.11 4.56 -5.83
N TRP A 46 0.85 4.69 -6.75
CA TRP A 46 0.56 5.05 -8.13
C TRP A 46 -0.40 4.07 -8.78
N ALA A 47 -0.17 2.77 -8.61
CA ALA A 47 -1.05 1.74 -9.16
C ALA A 47 -2.50 1.91 -8.66
N TRP A 48 -2.67 2.22 -7.37
CA TRP A 48 -3.97 2.49 -6.78
C TRP A 48 -4.62 3.76 -7.35
N GLU A 49 -3.88 4.85 -7.48
CA GLU A 49 -4.40 6.10 -8.03
C GLU A 49 -4.94 5.92 -9.45
N PHE A 50 -4.26 5.15 -10.31
CA PHE A 50 -4.79 4.84 -11.64
C PHE A 50 -5.98 3.89 -11.58
N LEU A 51 -5.92 2.83 -10.77
CA LEU A 51 -7.01 1.84 -10.64
C LEU A 51 -8.31 2.47 -10.12
N ARG A 52 -8.25 3.31 -9.08
CA ARG A 52 -9.45 3.87 -8.42
C ARG A 52 -10.30 4.77 -9.31
N ARG A 53 -9.76 5.20 -10.46
CA ARG A 53 -10.44 6.01 -11.50
C ARG A 53 -11.15 5.16 -12.55
N ASN A 54 -10.89 3.85 -12.59
CA ASN A 54 -11.49 2.94 -13.54
C ASN A 54 -12.99 2.75 -13.26
N LYS A 55 -13.85 3.04 -14.25
CA LYS A 55 -15.31 2.95 -14.11
C LYS A 55 -15.79 1.52 -13.82
N ASP A 56 -15.16 0.52 -14.41
CA ASP A 56 -15.52 -0.88 -14.21
C ASP A 56 -15.13 -1.31 -12.78
N TYR A 57 -13.95 -0.92 -12.30
CA TYR A 57 -13.56 -1.12 -10.90
C TYR A 57 -14.57 -0.50 -9.93
N ILE A 58 -14.96 0.76 -10.16
CA ILE A 58 -15.95 1.46 -9.34
C ILE A 58 -17.30 0.74 -9.36
N ALA A 59 -17.75 0.27 -10.52
CA ALA A 59 -19.00 -0.47 -10.65
C ALA A 59 -18.96 -1.81 -9.89
N GLU A 60 -17.87 -2.57 -10.02
CA GLU A 60 -17.68 -3.82 -9.29
C GLU A 60 -17.59 -3.60 -7.78
N TRP A 61 -16.86 -2.57 -7.34
CA TRP A 61 -16.76 -2.19 -5.94
C TRP A 61 -18.13 -1.84 -5.35
N ARG A 62 -18.95 -1.05 -6.07
CA ARG A 62 -20.32 -0.70 -5.64
C ARG A 62 -21.20 -1.93 -5.47
N GLY A 63 -21.05 -2.93 -6.33
CA GLY A 63 -21.77 -4.20 -6.24
C GLY A 63 -21.19 -5.20 -5.23
N SER A 64 -20.03 -4.90 -4.63
CA SER A 64 -19.32 -5.82 -3.74
C SER A 64 -19.82 -5.78 -2.29
N VAL A 65 -19.75 -6.93 -1.61
CA VAL A 65 -20.04 -7.08 -0.18
C VAL A 65 -18.94 -7.96 0.46
N PRO A 66 -18.31 -7.54 1.56
CA PRO A 66 -18.57 -6.31 2.32
C PRO A 66 -17.85 -5.08 1.73
N ARG A 67 -18.47 -3.90 1.84
CA ARG A 67 -17.84 -2.61 1.44
C ARG A 67 -16.83 -2.07 2.46
N ARG A 68 -16.92 -2.53 3.71
CA ARG A 68 -15.96 -2.20 4.77
C ARG A 68 -15.25 -3.47 5.18
N LEU A 69 -13.94 -3.44 5.10
CA LEU A 69 -13.09 -4.53 5.51
C LEU A 69 -12.76 -4.37 7.01
N PRO A 70 -12.84 -5.45 7.80
CA PRO A 70 -12.49 -5.42 9.22
C PRO A 70 -10.98 -5.50 9.37
N TYR A 71 -10.26 -4.44 8.99
CA TYR A 71 -8.85 -4.33 9.31
C TYR A 71 -8.68 -3.74 10.70
N ILE A 72 -7.75 -4.32 11.47
CA ILE A 72 -7.43 -3.91 12.84
C ILE A 72 -6.01 -3.39 12.92
N ARG A 73 -5.70 -2.61 13.96
CA ARG A 73 -4.32 -2.23 14.27
C ARG A 73 -3.80 -3.11 15.40
N LEU A 74 -2.71 -3.82 15.15
CA LEU A 74 -2.02 -4.64 16.14
C LEU A 74 -1.25 -3.75 17.13
N SER A 75 -0.83 -4.33 18.25
CA SER A 75 -0.11 -3.62 19.34
C SER A 75 1.23 -3.03 18.89
N ASP A 76 1.87 -3.65 17.90
CA ASP A 76 3.11 -3.16 17.29
C ASP A 76 2.89 -2.00 16.29
N GLY A 77 1.63 -1.66 16.00
CA GLY A 77 1.22 -0.63 15.04
C GLY A 77 0.94 -1.12 13.63
N THR A 78 1.11 -2.42 13.35
CA THR A 78 0.84 -3.04 12.04
C THR A 78 -0.66 -3.10 11.77
N TRP A 79 -1.10 -2.68 10.58
CA TRP A 79 -2.48 -2.87 10.14
C TRP A 79 -2.67 -4.29 9.64
N LEU A 80 -3.68 -5.00 10.11
CA LEU A 80 -3.96 -6.39 9.72
C LEU A 80 -5.35 -6.52 9.13
N LEU A 81 -5.43 -7.09 7.92
CA LEU A 81 -6.66 -7.61 7.34
C LEU A 81 -6.62 -9.14 7.33
N ARG A 82 -7.59 -9.79 8.00
CA ARG A 82 -7.74 -11.25 7.92
C ARG A 82 -9.00 -11.62 7.15
N LEU A 83 -8.85 -12.42 6.10
CA LEU A 83 -9.93 -12.82 5.23
C LEU A 83 -10.27 -14.29 5.44
N ARG A 84 -11.54 -14.59 5.76
CA ARG A 84 -12.03 -15.97 5.93
C ARG A 84 -12.46 -16.63 4.62
N ARG A 85 -12.45 -15.88 3.51
CA ARG A 85 -12.84 -16.34 2.18
C ARG A 85 -12.10 -15.54 1.12
N ARG A 86 -11.99 -16.12 -0.08
CA ARG A 86 -11.47 -15.44 -1.27
C ARG A 86 -12.49 -14.44 -1.83
N PHE A 87 -11.97 -13.45 -2.57
CA PHE A 87 -12.78 -12.47 -3.30
C PHE A 87 -12.38 -12.47 -4.78
N PRO A 88 -12.80 -13.47 -5.58
CA PRO A 88 -12.33 -13.63 -6.96
C PRO A 88 -12.53 -12.40 -7.85
N ARG A 89 -13.56 -11.60 -7.59
CA ARG A 89 -13.78 -10.32 -8.30
C ARG A 89 -12.71 -9.28 -7.97
N ALA A 90 -12.28 -9.17 -6.72
CA ALA A 90 -11.19 -8.29 -6.31
C ALA A 90 -9.84 -8.81 -6.83
N GLU A 91 -9.64 -10.13 -6.82
CA GLU A 91 -8.42 -10.79 -7.32
C GLU A 91 -8.19 -10.51 -8.80
N ARG A 92 -9.25 -10.40 -9.62
CA ARG A 92 -9.14 -9.96 -11.02
C ARG A 92 -8.47 -8.60 -11.15
N TRP A 93 -8.65 -7.70 -10.17
CA TRP A 93 -8.00 -6.39 -10.12
C TRP A 93 -6.60 -6.42 -9.47
N GLY A 94 -6.15 -7.59 -9.03
CA GLY A 94 -4.89 -7.78 -8.32
C GLY A 94 -5.01 -7.47 -6.82
N LEU A 95 -6.21 -7.51 -6.23
CA LEU A 95 -6.43 -7.19 -4.82
C LEU A 95 -6.93 -8.41 -4.03
N TYR A 96 -6.55 -8.54 -2.77
CA TYR A 96 -7.16 -9.51 -1.84
C TYR A 96 -8.63 -9.18 -1.56
N ALA A 97 -8.94 -7.89 -1.50
CA ALA A 97 -10.30 -7.39 -1.29
C ALA A 97 -10.44 -5.97 -1.87
N PHE A 98 -11.69 -5.60 -2.16
CA PHE A 98 -12.03 -4.29 -2.70
C PHE A 98 -11.69 -3.15 -1.73
N ALA A 99 -11.01 -2.11 -2.22
CA ALA A 99 -10.72 -0.87 -1.50
C ALA A 99 -11.66 0.24 -1.98
N ASP A 100 -12.00 1.20 -1.11
CA ASP A 100 -12.92 2.29 -1.47
C ASP A 100 -12.28 3.26 -2.46
N PRO A 101 -12.77 3.35 -3.72
CA PRO A 101 -12.17 4.20 -4.75
C PRO A 101 -12.26 5.71 -4.45
N ALA A 102 -13.08 6.12 -3.48
CA ALA A 102 -13.14 7.50 -3.03
C ALA A 102 -11.92 7.91 -2.20
N LEU A 103 -11.15 6.95 -1.67
CA LEU A 103 -9.97 7.21 -0.85
C LEU A 103 -8.70 7.23 -1.71
N CYS A 104 -7.86 8.24 -1.51
CA CYS A 104 -6.55 8.32 -2.17
C CYS A 104 -5.57 7.29 -1.58
N ALA A 105 -4.43 7.07 -2.24
CA ALA A 105 -3.43 6.07 -1.83
C ALA A 105 -2.96 6.20 -0.39
N ARG A 106 -2.90 7.42 0.17
CA ARG A 106 -2.51 7.64 1.57
C ARG A 106 -3.57 7.22 2.59
N GLN A 107 -4.84 7.16 2.16
CA GLN A 107 -5.98 6.91 3.02
C GLN A 107 -6.56 5.51 2.82
N ALA A 108 -6.49 4.98 1.60
CA ALA A 108 -7.06 3.71 1.23
C ALA A 108 -6.19 2.56 1.78
N PRO A 109 -6.77 1.63 2.56
CA PRO A 109 -6.08 0.41 2.96
C PRO A 109 -6.09 -0.59 1.78
N VAL A 110 -5.17 -0.42 0.84
CA VAL A 110 -5.05 -1.26 -0.36
C VAL A 110 -4.18 -2.49 -0.06
N PHE A 111 -4.76 -3.67 -0.19
CA PHE A 111 -4.08 -4.95 -0.01
C PHE A 111 -3.93 -5.66 -1.37
N TRP A 112 -2.79 -5.45 -2.03
CA TRP A 112 -2.44 -6.12 -3.28
C TRP A 112 -2.28 -7.63 -3.07
N HIS A 113 -2.84 -8.41 -4.00
CA HIS A 113 -2.73 -9.86 -4.02
C HIS A 113 -1.28 -10.27 -4.30
N VAL A 114 -0.82 -11.39 -3.71
CA VAL A 114 0.56 -11.87 -3.90
C VAL A 114 0.88 -12.08 -5.38
N ASP A 115 -0.04 -12.66 -6.15
CA ASP A 115 0.11 -12.87 -7.60
C ASP A 115 0.20 -11.59 -8.43
N ALA A 116 -0.25 -10.45 -7.89
CA ALA A 116 -0.14 -9.16 -8.57
C ALA A 116 1.23 -8.50 -8.35
N LEU A 117 1.94 -8.90 -7.30
CA LEU A 117 3.27 -8.39 -6.96
C LEU A 117 4.31 -9.23 -7.68
N LYS A 118 5.10 -8.62 -8.57
CA LYS A 118 6.07 -9.40 -9.37
C LYS A 118 7.23 -9.91 -8.52
N ARG A 119 7.49 -9.27 -7.36
CA ARG A 119 8.61 -9.60 -6.49
C ARG A 119 8.21 -9.56 -5.02
N VAL A 120 8.38 -10.70 -4.37
CA VAL A 120 8.02 -10.91 -2.96
C VAL A 120 9.18 -11.61 -2.29
N ILE A 121 9.62 -11.11 -1.14
CA ILE A 121 10.62 -11.79 -0.31
C ILE A 121 9.90 -12.88 0.48
N ARG A 122 10.34 -14.12 0.35
CA ARG A 122 9.85 -15.24 1.16
C ARG A 122 10.71 -15.39 2.40
N LEU A 123 10.04 -15.39 3.55
CA LEU A 123 10.65 -15.46 4.86
C LEU A 123 10.06 -16.65 5.62
N ASN A 124 10.90 -17.57 6.03
CA ASN A 124 10.54 -18.62 6.96
C ASN A 124 10.95 -18.25 8.38
N THR A 125 10.12 -18.62 9.35
CA THR A 125 10.49 -18.55 10.75
C THR A 125 11.04 -19.88 11.22
N GLN A 126 12.31 -19.90 11.63
CA GLN A 126 12.86 -21.08 12.27
C GLN A 126 12.58 -21.03 13.77
N ARG A 127 12.18 -22.18 14.36
CA ARG A 127 12.20 -22.30 15.83
C ARG A 127 13.65 -22.28 16.26
N GLN A 128 14.00 -21.40 17.20
CA GLN A 128 15.37 -21.35 17.73
C GLN A 128 15.74 -22.70 18.35
N ASN A 129 16.49 -23.50 17.62
CA ASN A 129 17.13 -24.69 18.15
C ASN A 129 18.49 -24.29 18.72
N GLY A 130 18.51 -23.54 19.84
CA GLY A 130 19.64 -23.34 20.77
C GLY A 130 21.04 -22.92 20.26
N ASN A 131 21.30 -22.89 18.96
CA ASN A 131 22.64 -22.94 18.37
C ASN A 131 22.82 -21.94 17.21
N GLU A 132 21.82 -21.11 16.93
CA GLU A 132 21.85 -20.10 15.86
C GLU A 132 22.06 -18.71 16.47
N ASN A 133 23.16 -18.07 16.11
CA ASN A 133 23.55 -16.71 16.54
C ASN A 133 22.67 -15.59 15.92
N THR A 134 21.57 -15.91 15.25
CA THR A 134 20.71 -14.91 14.64
C THR A 134 19.80 -14.29 15.69
N PRO A 135 19.89 -12.98 15.95
CA PRO A 135 19.07 -12.34 16.96
C PRO A 135 17.58 -12.44 16.58
N PRO A 136 16.69 -12.69 17.55
CA PRO A 136 15.26 -12.72 17.29
C PRO A 136 14.82 -11.35 16.76
N SER A 137 14.10 -11.37 15.64
CA SER A 137 13.53 -10.20 15.00
C SER A 137 12.02 -10.19 15.19
N THR A 138 11.42 -9.01 15.23
CA THR A 138 9.98 -8.78 15.26
C THR A 138 9.57 -7.94 14.05
N LEU A 139 8.28 -7.97 13.66
CA LEU A 139 7.80 -7.03 12.63
C LEU A 139 7.96 -5.56 13.05
N ALA A 140 7.99 -5.28 14.35
CA ALA A 140 8.21 -3.94 14.89
C ALA A 140 9.63 -3.41 14.63
N ASP A 141 10.59 -4.26 14.24
CA ASP A 141 11.95 -3.84 13.89
C ASP A 141 11.99 -3.13 12.55
N PHE A 142 11.03 -3.40 11.66
CA PHE A 142 10.83 -2.61 10.44
C PHE A 142 10.09 -1.32 10.79
N LYS A 143 10.79 -0.21 11.03
CA LYS A 143 10.24 1.04 11.61
C LYS A 143 9.28 1.84 10.70
N PHE A 144 8.83 1.25 9.61
CA PHE A 144 8.03 1.88 8.56
C PHE A 144 6.55 1.48 8.66
N ASN A 145 5.71 2.01 7.77
CA ASN A 145 4.29 1.63 7.76
C ASN A 145 4.16 0.16 7.32
N ARG A 146 3.39 -0.63 8.06
CA ARG A 146 3.25 -2.07 7.83
C ARG A 146 1.79 -2.42 7.66
N MET A 147 1.47 -3.07 6.55
CA MET A 147 0.15 -3.57 6.24
C MET A 147 0.24 -5.07 5.99
N ALA A 148 -0.35 -5.86 6.88
CA ALA A 148 -0.43 -7.29 6.79
C ALA A 148 -1.81 -7.72 6.26
N VAL A 149 -1.82 -8.70 5.37
CA VAL A 149 -3.01 -9.43 4.97
C VAL A 149 -2.78 -10.92 5.19
N ILE A 150 -3.76 -11.59 5.78
CA ILE A 150 -3.80 -13.03 5.93
C ILE A 150 -5.01 -13.51 5.13
N GLY A 151 -4.74 -14.21 4.03
CA GLY A 151 -5.75 -14.81 3.17
C GLY A 151 -6.28 -16.13 3.72
N VAL A 152 -6.99 -16.88 2.86
CA VAL A 152 -7.49 -18.22 3.16
C VAL A 152 -6.40 -19.28 3.21
N ASP A 153 -5.24 -18.97 2.62
CA ASP A 153 -4.02 -19.77 2.65
C ASP A 153 -3.31 -19.70 4.01
N GLU A 154 -3.75 -18.81 4.90
CA GLU A 154 -3.20 -18.61 6.24
C GLU A 154 -1.69 -18.25 6.21
N VAL A 155 -1.20 -17.76 5.07
CA VAL A 155 0.16 -17.24 4.91
C VAL A 155 0.10 -15.72 4.95
N PRO A 156 0.67 -15.07 5.99
CA PRO A 156 0.72 -13.62 6.04
C PRO A 156 1.58 -13.02 4.92
N LEU A 157 1.01 -12.06 4.20
CA LEU A 157 1.75 -11.13 3.35
C LEU A 157 1.81 -9.77 4.05
N VAL A 158 3.02 -9.30 4.36
CA VAL A 158 3.28 -8.02 5.00
C VAL A 158 3.92 -7.07 4.00
N LEU A 159 3.23 -5.98 3.69
CA LEU A 159 3.76 -4.89 2.88
C LEU A 159 4.37 -3.83 3.80
N VAL A 160 5.69 -3.66 3.72
CA VAL A 160 6.44 -2.62 4.43
C VAL A 160 6.62 -1.43 3.48
N LYS A 161 6.08 -0.27 3.82
CA LYS A 161 6.10 0.95 2.99
C LYS A 161 6.89 2.07 3.64
N GLY A 162 7.86 2.61 2.90
CA GLY A 162 8.72 3.70 3.35
C GLY A 162 9.45 4.41 2.23
N ALA A 163 9.52 5.75 2.31
CA ALA A 163 10.33 6.60 1.41
C ALA A 163 10.07 6.36 -0.11
N GLY A 164 8.80 6.20 -0.53
CA GLY A 164 8.45 5.96 -1.93
C GLY A 164 8.77 4.54 -2.43
N VAL A 165 9.11 3.62 -1.52
CA VAL A 165 9.41 2.22 -1.82
C VAL A 165 8.52 1.31 -0.97
N HIS A 166 8.12 0.18 -1.54
CA HIS A 166 7.47 -0.90 -0.82
C HIS A 166 8.29 -2.18 -0.92
N VAL A 167 8.21 -3.01 0.14
CA VAL A 167 8.79 -4.34 0.16
C VAL A 167 7.72 -5.33 0.65
N PRO A 168 7.25 -6.24 -0.22
CA PRO A 168 6.35 -7.32 0.18
C PRO A 168 7.13 -8.48 0.81
N LEU A 169 6.65 -8.93 1.96
CA LEU A 169 7.19 -10.06 2.72
C LEU A 169 6.11 -11.14 2.86
N GLU A 170 6.30 -12.31 2.26
CA GLU A 170 5.49 -13.49 2.53
C GLU A 170 6.15 -14.26 3.68
N ILE A 171 5.45 -14.38 4.82
CA ILE A 171 6.02 -14.96 6.03
C ILE A 171 5.38 -16.31 6.31
N ARG A 172 6.18 -17.38 6.41
CA ARG A 172 5.74 -18.74 6.68
C ARG A 172 6.24 -19.24 8.02
N GLY A 173 5.44 -20.06 8.69
CA GLY A 173 5.76 -20.65 10.00
C GLY A 173 5.48 -19.74 11.21
N LEU A 174 5.04 -18.50 10.97
CA LEU A 174 4.76 -17.55 12.05
C LEU A 174 3.38 -17.82 12.68
N HIS A 175 3.35 -18.07 13.99
CA HIS A 175 2.11 -18.32 14.73
C HIS A 175 1.35 -17.03 15.11
N ALA A 176 2.06 -15.90 15.25
CA ALA A 176 1.48 -14.59 15.50
C ALA A 176 2.37 -13.47 14.91
N LEU A 177 1.76 -12.48 14.25
CA LEU A 177 2.49 -11.38 13.59
C LEU A 177 3.36 -10.55 14.54
N THR A 178 2.98 -10.47 15.82
CA THR A 178 3.71 -9.73 16.84
C THR A 178 4.76 -10.58 17.57
N ALA A 179 4.87 -11.87 17.28
CA ALA A 179 5.85 -12.74 17.92
C ALA A 179 7.26 -12.48 17.36
N ALA A 180 8.27 -12.73 18.18
CA ALA A 180 9.65 -12.73 17.74
C ALA A 180 9.97 -14.02 16.95
N PHE A 181 10.78 -13.91 15.91
CA PHE A 181 11.18 -15.01 15.05
C PHE A 181 12.63 -14.86 14.57
N ALA A 182 13.27 -15.97 14.25
CA ALA A 182 14.54 -15.97 13.51
C ALA A 182 14.23 -15.97 12.00
N PRO A 183 14.57 -14.91 11.25
CA PRO A 183 14.26 -14.81 9.83
C PRO A 183 15.21 -15.67 8.99
N VAL A 184 14.65 -16.57 8.18
CA VAL A 184 15.36 -17.29 7.12
C VAL A 184 14.81 -16.85 5.77
N PHE A 185 15.64 -16.21 4.95
CA PHE A 185 15.24 -15.72 3.64
C PHE A 185 15.40 -16.80 2.57
N GLU A 186 14.32 -17.12 1.87
CA GLU A 186 14.35 -18.08 0.77
C GLU A 186 14.53 -17.37 -0.58
N LEU A 187 15.51 -17.83 -1.35
CA LEU A 187 15.77 -17.38 -2.72
C LEU A 187 15.52 -18.57 -3.65
N HIS A 188 14.52 -18.45 -4.53
CA HIS A 188 14.20 -19.51 -5.49
C HIS A 188 14.83 -19.23 -6.84
N GLY A 189 15.85 -20.03 -7.18
CA GLY A 189 16.57 -19.92 -8.44
C GLY A 189 17.47 -18.68 -8.51
N LEU A 190 18.22 -18.58 -9.62
CA LEU A 190 19.21 -17.52 -9.82
C LEU A 190 18.76 -16.46 -10.85
N GLY A 191 17.67 -16.72 -11.58
CA GLY A 191 17.21 -15.86 -12.69
C GLY A 191 16.80 -14.44 -12.28
N ASP A 192 16.28 -14.26 -11.06
CA ASP A 192 15.91 -12.94 -10.50
C ASP A 192 16.76 -12.56 -9.28
N LEU A 193 17.93 -13.21 -9.11
CA LEU A 193 18.77 -13.04 -7.92
C LEU A 193 19.17 -11.58 -7.70
N SER A 194 19.50 -10.85 -8.77
CA SER A 194 19.88 -9.44 -8.68
C SER A 194 18.76 -8.58 -8.09
N ALA A 195 17.52 -8.78 -8.52
CA ALA A 195 16.39 -8.03 -8.00
C ALA A 195 16.00 -8.45 -6.58
N GLN A 196 16.11 -9.75 -6.25
CA GLN A 196 15.90 -10.24 -4.89
C GLN A 196 16.94 -9.66 -3.92
N ILE A 197 18.20 -9.59 -4.33
CA ILE A 197 19.26 -8.92 -3.56
C ILE A 197 18.93 -7.43 -3.37
N GLU A 198 18.45 -6.75 -4.41
CA GLU A 198 18.06 -5.34 -4.31
C GLU A 198 16.87 -5.15 -3.34
N LEU A 199 15.90 -6.05 -3.35
CA LEU A 199 14.80 -6.05 -2.38
C LEU A 199 15.28 -6.31 -0.95
N LEU A 200 16.21 -7.24 -0.74
CA LEU A 200 16.81 -7.48 0.57
C LEU A 200 17.63 -6.27 1.06
N LYS A 201 18.36 -5.59 0.16
CA LYS A 201 19.04 -4.32 0.49
C LYS A 201 18.05 -3.23 0.92
N ARG A 202 16.91 -3.11 0.23
CA ARG A 202 15.83 -2.18 0.61
C ARG A 202 15.21 -2.56 1.95
N LEU A 203 14.96 -3.84 2.19
CA LEU A 203 14.46 -4.34 3.47
C LEU A 203 15.42 -4.01 4.61
N LYS A 204 16.73 -4.20 4.41
CA LYS A 204 17.75 -3.83 5.40
C LYS A 204 17.69 -2.35 5.77
N ARG A 205 17.54 -1.46 4.78
CA ARG A 205 17.36 -0.01 5.05
C ARG A 205 16.14 0.28 5.93
N PHE A 206 15.09 -0.55 5.86
CA PHE A 206 13.93 -0.40 6.73
C PHE A 206 14.16 -0.81 8.21
N THR A 207 15.28 -1.46 8.50
CA THR A 207 15.67 -1.86 9.87
C THR A 207 16.65 -0.90 10.55
N GLU A 208 17.32 -0.03 9.78
CA GLU A 208 18.34 0.88 10.30
C GLU A 208 17.70 2.14 10.95
N PRO A 209 17.88 2.36 12.27
CA PRO A 209 17.37 3.57 12.93
C PRO A 209 18.16 4.78 12.46
N GLY A 210 17.48 5.77 11.87
CA GLY A 210 18.10 7.06 11.54
C GLY A 210 18.12 7.44 10.05
N GLN A 211 17.78 6.52 9.13
CA GLN A 211 17.44 6.90 7.75
C GLN A 211 16.02 7.45 7.65
N ARG A 212 15.72 8.47 8.48
CA ARG A 212 14.71 9.45 8.11
C ARG A 212 15.37 10.36 7.09
N THR A 213 14.68 10.54 5.97
CA THR A 213 15.00 11.52 4.91
C THR A 213 16.34 11.31 4.21
N ILE A 214 16.33 10.44 3.21
CA ILE A 214 16.57 10.99 1.88
C ILE A 214 15.19 10.98 1.24
N GLN A 215 14.51 12.14 1.29
CA GLN A 215 13.57 12.45 0.21
C GLN A 215 14.43 12.38 -1.04
N THR A 216 14.50 11.21 -1.68
CA THR A 216 15.10 11.16 -3.00
C THR A 216 14.23 12.13 -3.80
N PRO A 217 14.81 13.19 -4.40
CA PRO A 217 14.02 14.15 -5.14
C PRO A 217 13.14 13.36 -6.13
N PRO A 218 11.85 13.73 -6.29
CA PRO A 218 10.93 12.97 -7.12
C PRO A 218 11.62 12.70 -8.44
N PHE A 219 11.89 11.43 -8.73
CA PHE A 219 12.51 11.08 -10.00
C PHE A 219 11.58 11.59 -11.11
N ALA A 220 12.11 11.88 -12.30
CA ALA A 220 11.31 12.26 -13.47
C ALA A 220 10.11 11.30 -13.75
N SER A 221 10.17 10.08 -13.21
CA SER A 221 9.04 9.15 -13.15
C SER A 221 7.85 9.69 -12.36
N ASP A 222 8.03 10.22 -11.15
CA ASP A 222 6.93 10.72 -10.31
C ASP A 222 6.27 11.95 -10.92
N GLU A 223 7.04 12.85 -11.51
CA GLU A 223 6.51 14.02 -12.24
C GLU A 223 5.70 13.57 -13.46
N ARG A 224 6.22 12.61 -14.24
CA ARG A 224 5.52 12.07 -15.40
C ARG A 224 4.24 11.33 -15.00
N MET A 225 4.27 10.55 -13.92
CA MET A 225 3.08 9.87 -13.39
C MET A 225 2.05 10.87 -12.89
N HIS A 226 2.50 11.94 -12.22
CA HIS A 226 1.63 13.01 -11.77
C HIS A 226 0.96 13.73 -12.95
N HIS A 227 1.73 14.11 -13.96
CA HIS A 227 1.19 14.71 -15.18
C HIS A 227 0.24 13.77 -15.93
N ALA A 228 0.53 12.46 -15.98
CA ALA A 228 -0.37 11.48 -16.57
C ALA A 228 -1.67 11.32 -15.76
N LEU A 229 -1.60 11.43 -14.43
CA LEU A 229 -2.76 11.38 -13.56
C LEU A 229 -3.65 12.60 -13.71
N ILE A 230 -3.06 13.82 -13.73
CA ILE A 230 -3.79 15.06 -14.05
C ILE A 230 -4.42 14.94 -15.44
N ALA A 231 -3.65 14.53 -16.46
CA ALA A 231 -4.16 14.38 -17.82
C ALA A 231 -5.36 13.42 -17.89
N LEU A 232 -5.32 12.33 -17.11
CA LEU A 232 -6.41 11.37 -17.01
C LEU A 232 -7.64 12.00 -16.34
N ASP A 233 -7.48 12.64 -15.19
CA ASP A 233 -8.59 13.28 -14.47
C ASP A 233 -9.30 14.30 -15.35
N GLU A 234 -8.53 15.18 -15.97
CA GLU A 234 -9.05 16.23 -16.85
C GLU A 234 -9.72 15.65 -18.12
N SER A 235 -9.18 14.55 -18.66
CA SER A 235 -9.79 13.85 -19.79
C SER A 235 -11.09 13.14 -19.40
N LEU A 236 -11.19 12.59 -18.18
CA LEU A 236 -12.41 11.94 -17.67
C LEU A 236 -13.52 12.95 -17.39
N GLU A 237 -13.15 14.19 -17.06
CA GLU A 237 -14.06 15.35 -16.97
C GLU A 237 -14.50 15.89 -18.35
N GLY A 238 -13.92 15.37 -19.44
CA GLY A 238 -14.28 15.77 -20.81
C GLY A 238 -13.62 17.08 -21.27
N LYS A 239 -12.54 17.53 -20.59
CA LYS A 239 -11.82 18.74 -21.01
C LYS A 239 -11.08 18.53 -22.33
N THR A 240 -10.93 19.61 -23.09
CA THR A 240 -10.17 19.61 -24.35
C THR A 240 -8.67 19.47 -24.09
N TYR A 241 -7.91 18.95 -25.06
CA TYR A 241 -6.45 18.83 -24.92
C TYR A 241 -5.75 20.16 -24.57
N ARG A 242 -6.29 21.31 -24.98
CA ARG A 242 -5.73 22.62 -24.61
C ARG A 242 -5.92 22.90 -23.12
N GLN A 243 -7.13 22.66 -22.60
CA GLN A 243 -7.43 22.82 -21.17
C GLN A 243 -6.60 21.85 -20.31
N ILE A 244 -6.44 20.61 -20.77
CA ILE A 244 -5.57 19.62 -20.13
C ILE A 244 -4.12 20.13 -20.10
N ALA A 245 -3.61 20.68 -21.21
CA ALA A 245 -2.27 21.25 -21.26
C ALA A 245 -2.10 22.44 -20.31
N ILE A 246 -3.13 23.29 -20.15
CA ILE A 246 -3.11 24.42 -19.21
C ILE A 246 -3.01 23.92 -17.77
N ALA A 247 -3.79 22.89 -17.41
CA ALA A 247 -3.76 22.30 -16.07
C ALA A 247 -2.38 21.72 -15.71
N ILE A 248 -1.65 21.17 -16.70
CA ILE A 248 -0.36 20.49 -16.49
C ILE A 248 0.81 21.47 -16.58
N PHE A 249 0.84 22.33 -17.60
CA PHE A 249 2.01 23.15 -17.95
C PHE A 249 1.84 24.64 -17.63
N GLY A 250 0.65 25.05 -17.22
CA GLY A 250 0.30 26.45 -16.96
C GLY A 250 -0.14 27.20 -18.22
N GLU A 251 -0.98 28.22 -18.01
CA GLU A 251 -1.61 28.99 -19.08
C GLU A 251 -0.60 29.75 -19.95
N LYS A 252 0.41 30.38 -19.33
CA LYS A 252 1.43 31.16 -20.03
C LYS A 252 2.14 30.35 -21.11
N LYS A 253 2.64 29.15 -20.76
CA LYS A 253 3.34 28.27 -21.69
C LYS A 253 2.44 27.78 -22.83
N VAL A 254 1.19 27.44 -22.51
CA VAL A 254 0.22 27.02 -23.53
C VAL A 254 -0.12 28.18 -24.46
N ALA A 255 -0.27 29.41 -23.96
CA ALA A 255 -0.54 30.57 -24.81
C ALA A 255 0.59 30.82 -25.82
N GLU A 256 1.84 30.68 -25.40
CA GLU A 256 3.04 30.87 -26.24
C GLU A 256 3.21 29.74 -27.29
N GLU A 257 3.03 28.48 -26.91
CA GLU A 257 3.41 27.34 -27.78
C GLU A 257 2.24 26.68 -28.53
N TRP A 258 0.99 26.80 -28.08
CA TRP A 258 -0.12 25.98 -28.59
C TRP A 258 -0.54 26.30 -30.03
N TYR A 259 -0.45 27.57 -30.43
CA TYR A 259 -0.72 28.01 -31.81
C TYR A 259 0.55 28.21 -32.63
N GLY A 260 1.72 27.91 -32.06
CA GLY A 260 2.98 27.94 -32.78
C GLY A 260 3.08 26.82 -33.83
N HIS A 261 4.13 26.88 -34.64
CA HIS A 261 4.42 25.88 -35.68
C HIS A 261 4.76 24.49 -35.10
N SER A 262 5.18 24.43 -33.83
CA SER A 262 5.54 23.19 -33.14
C SER A 262 4.32 22.40 -32.69
N GLN A 263 4.28 21.10 -32.99
CA GLN A 263 3.28 20.16 -32.46
C GLN A 263 3.70 19.53 -31.12
N PHE A 264 4.87 19.86 -30.61
CA PHE A 264 5.47 19.18 -29.45
C PHE A 264 4.55 19.20 -28.21
N LEU A 265 3.99 20.37 -27.85
CA LEU A 265 3.15 20.49 -26.66
C LEU A 265 1.85 19.70 -26.80
N LYS A 266 1.23 19.73 -27.99
CA LYS A 266 0.01 18.95 -28.31
C LYS A 266 0.30 17.45 -28.22
N ASP A 267 1.39 16.99 -28.82
CA ASP A 267 1.77 15.57 -28.83
C ASP A 267 2.21 15.10 -27.44
N ARG A 268 2.85 15.96 -26.65
CA ARG A 268 3.16 15.67 -25.24
C ARG A 268 1.86 15.48 -24.45
N THR A 269 0.87 16.37 -24.59
CA THR A 269 -0.42 16.23 -23.90
C THR A 269 -1.18 14.98 -24.34
N ARG A 270 -1.23 14.69 -25.65
CA ARG A 270 -1.84 13.45 -26.18
C ARG A 270 -1.21 12.21 -25.56
N ARG A 271 0.12 12.16 -25.49
CA ARG A 271 0.86 11.05 -24.87
C ARG A 271 0.58 10.91 -23.38
N LEU A 272 0.40 12.01 -22.65
CA LEU A 272 0.05 11.97 -21.22
C LEU A 272 -1.36 11.40 -21.01
N VAL A 273 -2.35 11.85 -21.79
CA VAL A 273 -3.72 11.30 -21.75
C VAL A 273 -3.73 9.81 -22.11
N ALA A 274 -3.02 9.43 -23.17
CA ALA A 274 -2.89 8.03 -23.58
C ALA A 274 -2.26 7.19 -22.47
N LYS A 275 -1.16 7.67 -21.85
CA LYS A 275 -0.48 6.95 -20.76
C LYS A 275 -1.36 6.81 -19.52
N GLY A 276 -2.04 7.86 -19.09
CA GLY A 276 -2.95 7.80 -17.95
C GLY A 276 -4.10 6.80 -18.20
N THR A 277 -4.66 6.81 -19.41
CA THR A 277 -5.72 5.87 -19.82
C THR A 277 -5.23 4.42 -19.84
N GLU A 278 -4.04 4.16 -20.39
CA GLU A 278 -3.38 2.86 -20.40
C GLU A 278 -3.18 2.31 -18.98
N LEU A 279 -2.63 3.14 -18.08
CA LEU A 279 -2.41 2.78 -16.69
C LEU A 279 -3.74 2.45 -15.99
N MET A 280 -4.77 3.27 -16.14
CA MET A 280 -6.12 3.03 -15.55
C MET A 280 -6.76 1.74 -16.07
N LYS A 281 -6.57 1.39 -17.34
CA LYS A 281 -7.21 0.22 -17.98
C LYS A 281 -6.47 -1.10 -17.75
N GLY A 282 -5.41 -1.09 -16.94
CA GLY A 282 -4.73 -2.31 -16.50
C GLY A 282 -3.22 -2.20 -16.46
N GLY A 283 -2.63 -1.20 -17.13
CA GLY A 283 -1.18 -0.95 -17.11
C GLY A 283 -0.64 -0.61 -15.73
N TYR A 284 -1.50 -0.23 -14.76
CA TYR A 284 -1.12 -0.07 -13.36
C TYR A 284 -0.47 -1.32 -12.76
N ARG A 285 -0.79 -2.52 -13.27
CA ARG A 285 -0.19 -3.78 -12.80
C ARG A 285 1.30 -3.86 -13.06
N ASP A 286 1.80 -3.16 -14.08
CA ASP A 286 3.23 -3.09 -14.34
C ASP A 286 4.00 -2.25 -13.32
N LEU A 287 3.30 -1.42 -12.54
CA LEU A 287 3.88 -0.67 -11.43
C LEU A 287 4.03 -1.55 -10.17
N LEU A 288 3.38 -2.72 -10.10
CA LEU A 288 3.46 -3.63 -8.96
C LEU A 288 4.71 -4.55 -9.01
N SER A 289 5.72 -4.16 -9.79
CA SER A 289 6.92 -4.94 -10.09
C SER A 289 8.13 -4.62 -9.23
#